data_AF-A0A9D1LYX9-F1
#
_entry.id   AF-A0A9D1LYX9-F1
#
_cell.length_a   1.000
_cell.length_b   1.000
_cell.length_c   1.000
_cell.angle_alpha   90.00
_cell.angle_beta   90.00
_cell.angle_gamma   90.00
#
_symmetry.space_group_name_H-M   'P 1'
#
loop_
_entity.id
_entity.type
_entity.pdbx_description
1 polymer ?
#
loop_
_entity_poly.entity_id
_entity_poly.type
_entity_poly.pdbx_seq_one_letter_code
_entity_poly.pdbx_strand_id
1 'polypeptide(L)'
;MKIGFDNDKYLRMQSKHIRERISQFDNKLYLELGGKLFDDYHASRVLPGFQPDSKIKMLLNMADEAEVVIVINADDIVKNKVRGDLGITYDADVLRLIDAFREA
;
A
#
# COMPACT_ATOMS: atom_id res chain seq x y z
N MET A 1 4.93 18.30 -18.67
CA MET A 1 3.61 18.06 -18.07
C MET A 1 3.47 19.00 -16.87
N LYS A 2 2.34 19.71 -16.69
CA LYS A 2 2.17 20.56 -15.50
C LYS A 2 1.90 19.67 -14.30
N ILE A 3 2.59 19.91 -13.18
CA ILE A 3 2.32 19.23 -11.91
C ILE A 3 0.96 19.74 -11.40
N GLY A 4 0.05 18.80 -11.12
CA GLY A 4 -1.29 19.06 -10.57
C GLY A 4 -1.52 18.41 -9.20
N PHE A 5 -0.55 17.63 -8.72
CA PHE A 5 -0.60 16.94 -7.44
C PHE A 5 0.70 17.19 -6.65
N ASP A 6 0.56 17.64 -5.40
CA ASP A 6 1.67 17.86 -4.49
C ASP A 6 1.90 16.61 -3.63
N ASN A 7 2.92 15.84 -3.99
CA ASN A 7 3.22 14.56 -3.32
C ASN A 7 3.65 14.75 -1.87
N ASP A 8 4.44 15.78 -1.58
CA ASP A 8 4.95 16.00 -0.22
C ASP A 8 3.83 16.43 0.72
N LYS A 9 2.90 17.26 0.22
CA LYS A 9 1.69 17.60 0.95
C LYS A 9 0.83 16.36 1.21
N TYR A 10 0.68 15.47 0.23
CA TYR A 10 -0.05 14.21 0.40
C TYR A 10 0.58 13.34 1.50
N LEU A 11 1.89 13.09 1.44
CA LEU A 11 2.60 12.27 2.43
C LEU A 11 2.42 12.81 3.85
N ARG A 12 2.59 14.13 4.05
CA ARG A 12 2.40 14.76 5.37
C ARG A 12 0.96 14.70 5.84
N MET A 13 0.01 15.07 4.98
CA MET A 13 -1.41 15.15 5.33
C MET A 13 -1.97 13.76 5.61
N GLN A 14 -1.73 12.79 4.74
CA GLN A 14 -2.28 11.45 4.89
C GLN A 14 -1.74 10.74 6.13
N SER A 15 -0.43 10.82 6.39
CA SER A 15 0.17 10.23 7.60
C SER A 15 -0.38 10.89 8.88
N LYS A 16 -0.58 12.21 8.87
CA LYS A 16 -1.21 12.93 9.99
C LYS A 16 -2.63 12.43 10.25
N HIS A 17 -3.46 12.33 9.21
CA HIS A 17 -4.85 11.86 9.34
C HIS A 17 -4.95 10.40 9.82
N ILE A 18 -4.00 9.54 9.44
CA ILE A 18 -3.94 8.16 9.96
C ILE A 18 -3.63 8.17 11.46
N ARG A 19 -2.62 8.93 11.91
CA ARG A 19 -2.31 9.08 13.34
C ARG A 19 -3.47 9.66 14.15
N GLU A 20 -4.13 10.69 13.62
CA GLU A 20 -5.35 11.25 14.23
C GLU A 20 -6.49 10.24 14.30
N ARG A 21 -6.57 9.28 13.37
CA ARG A 21 -7.57 8.22 13.44
C ARG A 21 -7.19 7.16 14.47
N ILE A 22 -5.91 6.81 14.58
CA ILE A 22 -5.40 5.85 15.58
C ILE A 22 -5.72 6.35 17.00
N SER A 23 -5.53 7.65 17.28
CA SER A 23 -5.82 8.23 18.60
C SER A 23 -7.30 8.23 18.98
N GLN A 24 -8.21 7.99 18.03
CA GLN A 24 -9.65 7.85 18.29
C GLN A 24 -10.05 6.42 18.72
N PHE A 25 -9.15 5.45 18.64
CA PHE A 25 -9.44 4.03 18.90
C PHE A 25 -8.44 3.40 19.89
N ASP A 26 -8.20 4.07 21.02
CA ASP A 26 -7.31 3.58 22.08
C ASP A 26 -5.91 3.21 21.56
N ASN A 27 -5.40 4.00 20.60
CA ASN A 27 -4.12 3.82 19.92
C ASN A 27 -3.97 2.49 19.15
N LYS A 28 -5.07 1.85 18.74
CA LYS A 28 -5.03 0.66 17.87
C LYS A 28 -5.98 0.78 16.69
N LEU A 29 -5.44 0.61 15.48
CA LEU A 29 -6.21 0.64 14.24
C LEU A 29 -5.80 -0.50 13.33
N TYR A 30 -6.78 -1.30 12.88
CA TYR A 30 -6.61 -2.17 11.73
C TYR A 30 -7.05 -1.39 10.49
N LEU A 31 -6.11 -1.07 9.63
CA LEU A 31 -6.36 -0.30 8.41
C LEU A 31 -6.28 -1.23 7.18
N GLU A 32 -7.37 -1.35 6.46
CA GLU A 32 -7.38 -2.04 5.17
C GLU A 32 -6.73 -1.16 4.08
N LEU A 33 -5.77 -1.73 3.36
CA LEU A 33 -5.13 -1.08 2.22
C LEU A 33 -5.54 -1.76 0.92
N GLY A 34 -6.56 -1.21 0.27
CA GLY A 34 -7.06 -1.71 -1.01
C GLY A 34 -6.24 -1.24 -2.23
N GLY A 35 -6.18 -2.09 -3.25
CA GLY A 35 -5.62 -1.76 -4.57
C GLY A 35 -4.11 -1.93 -4.69
N LYS A 36 -3.52 -1.29 -5.71
CA LYS A 36 -2.08 -1.36 -5.99
C LYS A 36 -1.29 -0.49 -5.00
N LEU A 37 -0.26 -1.07 -4.40
CA LEU A 37 0.60 -0.41 -3.41
C LEU A 37 1.92 0.09 -4.02
N PHE A 38 2.57 -0.74 -4.84
CA PHE A 38 3.89 -0.46 -5.42
C PHE A 38 3.81 0.14 -6.84
N ASP A 39 2.78 -0.23 -7.59
CA ASP A 39 2.68 -0.03 -9.04
C ASP A 39 1.43 0.75 -9.45
N ASP A 40 1.05 1.81 -8.69
CA ASP A 40 -0.13 2.63 -9.00
C ASP A 40 0.13 3.63 -10.14
N TYR A 41 0.45 3.08 -11.31
CA TYR A 41 0.65 3.84 -12.55
C TYR A 41 -0.65 4.46 -13.06
N HIS A 42 -1.82 3.96 -12.64
CA HIS A 42 -3.10 4.59 -12.94
C HIS A 42 -3.17 5.95 -12.24
N ALA A 43 -3.00 5.99 -10.91
CA ALA A 43 -3.00 7.24 -10.16
C ALA A 43 -1.92 8.21 -10.64
N SER A 44 -0.71 7.72 -10.94
CA SER A 44 0.37 8.58 -11.44
C SER A 44 0.07 9.27 -12.77
N ARG A 45 -0.63 8.59 -13.70
CA ARG A 45 -1.08 9.21 -14.96
C ARG A 45 -2.24 10.19 -14.76
N VAL A 46 -3.17 9.85 -13.86
CA VAL A 46 -4.38 10.64 -13.61
C VAL A 46 -4.09 11.89 -12.76
N LEU A 47 -3.12 11.81 -11.85
CA LEU A 47 -2.73 12.87 -10.91
C LEU A 47 -1.27 13.26 -11.17
N PRO A 48 -0.99 14.22 -12.08
CA PRO A 48 0.37 14.62 -12.43
C PRO A 48 1.16 15.10 -11.20
N GLY A 49 2.08 14.28 -10.71
CA GLY A 49 2.83 14.53 -9.47
C GLY A 49 2.65 13.46 -8.39
N PHE A 50 1.64 12.60 -8.49
CA PHE A 50 1.51 11.40 -7.69
C PHE A 50 2.52 10.34 -8.17
N GLN A 51 3.33 9.81 -7.26
CA GLN A 51 4.32 8.76 -7.58
C GLN A 51 3.68 7.37 -7.43
N PRO A 52 4.01 6.37 -8.27
CA PRO A 52 3.42 5.03 -8.20
C PRO A 52 3.55 4.34 -6.84
N ASP A 53 4.58 4.70 -6.07
CA ASP A 53 4.95 4.16 -4.75
C ASP A 53 4.56 5.08 -3.58
N SER A 54 3.77 6.15 -3.82
CA SER A 54 3.44 7.16 -2.80
C SER A 54 2.76 6.56 -1.57
N LYS A 55 1.96 5.50 -1.74
CA LYS A 55 1.31 4.80 -0.63
C LYS A 55 2.32 4.08 0.27
N ILE A 56 3.33 3.43 -0.33
CA ILE A 56 4.41 2.78 0.42
C ILE A 56 5.24 3.82 1.15
N LYS A 57 5.65 4.91 0.48
CA LYS A 57 6.38 6.00 1.14
C LYS A 57 5.64 6.60 2.32
N MET A 58 4.31 6.69 2.23
CA MET A 58 3.48 7.10 3.35
C MET A 58 3.53 6.10 4.50
N LEU A 59 3.46 4.78 4.24
CA LEU A 59 3.58 3.74 5.27
C LEU A 59 4.98 3.71 5.90
N LEU A 60 6.03 3.93 5.10
CA LEU A 60 7.42 3.97 5.58
C LEU A 60 7.66 5.12 6.57
N ASN A 61 6.97 6.26 6.42
CA ASN A 61 6.99 7.34 7.42
C ASN A 61 6.37 6.95 8.77
N MET A 62 5.77 5.76 8.86
CA MET A 62 5.16 5.17 10.05
C MET A 62 5.72 3.77 10.34
N ALA A 63 6.84 3.38 9.70
CA ALA A 63 7.36 2.01 9.78
C ALA A 63 7.61 1.54 11.22
N ASP A 64 8.13 2.43 12.08
CA ASP A 64 8.40 2.12 13.49
C ASP A 64 7.11 1.92 14.33
N GLU A 65 5.96 2.38 13.82
CA GLU A 65 4.66 2.38 14.50
C GLU A 65 3.66 1.41 13.83
N ALA A 66 4.06 0.71 12.76
CA ALA A 66 3.15 -0.05 11.91
C ALA A 66 3.54 -1.53 11.79
N GLU A 67 2.53 -2.40 11.79
CA GLU A 67 2.66 -3.82 11.47
C GLU A 67 1.88 -4.12 10.19
N VAL A 68 2.49 -4.87 9.27
CA VAL A 68 1.86 -5.26 8.00
C VAL A 68 1.29 -6.67 8.12
N VAL A 69 -0.03 -6.79 7.97
CA VAL A 69 -0.74 -8.08 7.89
C VAL A 69 -1.17 -8.33 6.45
N ILE A 70 -0.63 -9.39 5.83
CA ILE A 70 -0.98 -9.79 4.47
C ILE A 70 -2.04 -10.90 4.54
N VAL A 71 -3.14 -10.71 3.81
CA VAL A 71 -4.28 -11.65 3.81
C VAL A 71 -4.37 -12.34 2.45
N ILE A 72 -4.61 -13.65 2.48
CA ILE A 72 -4.85 -14.48 1.29
C ILE A 72 -6.05 -15.40 1.52
N ASN A 73 -6.86 -15.58 0.48
CA ASN A 73 -8.02 -16.48 0.52
C ASN A 73 -7.59 -17.93 0.25
N ALA A 74 -8.02 -18.86 1.11
CA ALA A 74 -7.66 -20.28 0.99
C ALA A 74 -8.17 -20.92 -0.32
N ASP A 75 -9.36 -20.56 -0.80
CA ASP A 75 -9.90 -21.07 -2.07
C ASP A 75 -9.07 -20.56 -3.26
N ASP A 76 -8.53 -19.35 -3.20
CA ASP A 76 -7.67 -18.80 -4.25
C ASP A 76 -6.33 -19.54 -4.34
N ILE A 77 -5.81 -20.06 -3.21
CA ILE A 77 -4.66 -20.96 -3.18
C ILE A 77 -5.02 -22.29 -3.86
N VAL A 78 -6.13 -22.92 -3.44
CA VAL A 78 -6.57 -24.22 -4.00
C VAL A 78 -6.81 -24.13 -5.52
N LYS A 79 -7.34 -22.99 -6.00
CA LYS A 79 -7.61 -22.76 -7.42
C LYS A 79 -6.37 -22.36 -8.23
N ASN A 80 -5.20 -22.22 -7.61
CA ASN A 80 -4.00 -21.65 -8.23
C ASN A 80 -4.31 -20.34 -8.96
N LYS A 81 -5.10 -19.46 -8.32
CA LYS A 81 -5.53 -18.24 -8.96
C LYS A 81 -4.32 -17.38 -9.32
N VAL A 82 -4.31 -16.90 -10.55
CA VAL A 82 -3.22 -16.07 -11.10
C VAL A 82 -3.60 -14.60 -11.02
N ARG A 83 -2.69 -13.78 -10.53
CA ARG A 83 -2.79 -12.32 -10.56
C ARG A 83 -2.46 -11.83 -11.96
N GLY A 84 -3.46 -11.33 -12.68
CA GLY A 84 -3.32 -10.93 -14.10
C GLY A 84 -2.24 -9.88 -14.38
N ASP A 85 -1.97 -8.98 -13.43
CA ASP A 85 -0.93 -7.94 -13.58
C ASP A 85 0.49 -8.50 -13.67
N LEU A 86 0.79 -9.56 -12.91
CA LEU A 86 2.15 -10.08 -12.72
C LEU A 86 2.34 -11.48 -13.32
N GLY A 87 1.25 -12.19 -13.64
CA GLY A 87 1.29 -13.55 -14.18
C GLY A 87 1.72 -14.61 -13.17
N ILE A 88 1.76 -14.28 -11.87
CA ILE A 88 2.11 -15.20 -10.77
C ILE A 88 0.87 -15.59 -9.97
N THR A 89 0.92 -16.72 -9.26
CA THR A 89 -0.14 -17.17 -8.36
C THR A 89 -0.23 -16.30 -7.11
N TYR A 90 -1.39 -16.29 -6.47
CA TYR A 90 -1.64 -15.45 -5.28
C TYR A 90 -0.74 -15.82 -4.10
N ASP A 91 -0.42 -17.10 -3.90
CA ASP A 91 0.52 -17.56 -2.87
C ASP A 91 1.96 -17.06 -3.13
N ALA A 92 2.42 -17.09 -4.39
CA ALA A 92 3.69 -16.50 -4.78
C ALA A 92 3.70 -14.97 -4.58
N ASP A 93 2.58 -14.29 -4.86
CA ASP A 93 2.46 -12.85 -4.63
C ASP A 93 2.51 -12.48 -3.15
N VAL A 94 1.97 -13.32 -2.26
CA VAL A 94 2.11 -13.14 -0.80
C VAL A 94 3.57 -13.18 -0.38
N LEU A 95 4.34 -14.19 -0.82
CA LEU A 95 5.77 -14.28 -0.50
C LEU A 95 6.54 -13.06 -1.04
N ARG A 96 6.25 -12.67 -2.28
CA ARG A 96 6.83 -11.47 -2.91
C ARG A 96 6.52 -10.19 -2.12
N LEU A 97 5.30 -10.04 -1.58
CA LEU A 97 4.93 -8.90 -0.75
C LEU A 97 5.65 -8.92 0.60
N ILE A 98 5.78 -10.09 1.24
CA ILE A 98 6.54 -10.24 2.49
C ILE A 98 7.97 -9.75 2.29
N ASP A 99 8.64 -10.22 1.24
CA ASP A 99 10.02 -9.84 0.95
C ASP A 99 10.12 -8.34 0.62
N ALA A 100 9.21 -7.81 -0.21
CA ALA A 100 9.19 -6.40 -0.56
C ALA A 100 9.01 -5.45 0.64
N PHE A 101 8.23 -5.84 1.66
CA PHE A 101 8.08 -5.04 2.88
C PHE A 101 9.23 -5.19 3.87
N ARG A 102 10.00 -6.27 3.79
CA ARG A 102 11.19 -6.48 4.63
C ARG A 102 12.44 -5.78 4.08
N GLU A 103 12.52 -5.62 2.77
CA GLU A 103 13.64 -4.96 2.08
C GLU A 103 13.46 -3.43 1.93
N ALA A 104 12.26 -2.91 2.17
CA ALA A 104 11.89 -1.50 1.98
C ALA A 104 12.34 -0.56 3.12
#